data_AF-A0A822J6V2-F1
#
_entry.id   AF-A0A822J6V2-F1
#
_cell.length_a   1.000
_cell.length_b   1.000
_cell.length_c   1.000
_cell.angle_alpha   90.00
_cell.angle_beta   90.00
_cell.angle_gamma   90.00
#
_symmetry.space_group_name_H-M   'P 1'
#
loop_
_entity.id
_entity.type
_entity.pdbx_description
1 polymer ?
#
loop_
_entity_poly.entity_id
_entity_poly.type
_entity_poly.pdbx_seq_one_letter_code
_entity_poly.pdbx_strand_id
1 'polypeptide(L)' 'MQIDPICGMQVDENTAQYKSEYKGKSYYFCAPGCKKAFDSDPEKYQKGSPVGMGEKKPWWKFW' A
#
# COMPACT_ATOMS: atom_id res chain seq x y z
N MET A 1 14.15 2.17 1.81
CA MET A 1 13.13 1.34 2.52
C MET A 1 11.76 1.91 2.22
N GLN A 2 10.87 1.10 1.65
CA GLN A 2 9.53 1.45 1.18
C GLN A 2 8.47 0.70 2.00
N ILE A 3 7.23 1.18 2.01
CA ILE A 3 6.11 0.51 2.67
C ILE A 3 5.24 -0.15 1.60
N ASP A 4 5.02 -1.46 1.73
CA ASP A 4 4.06 -2.18 0.90
C ASP A 4 2.67 -1.56 1.11
N PRO A 5 2.04 -0.95 0.08
CA PRO A 5 0.77 -0.25 0.25
C PRO A 5 -0.41 -1.19 0.51
N ILE A 6 -0.23 -2.50 0.32
CA ILE A 6 -1.25 -3.52 0.55
C ILE A 6 -1.31 -3.92 2.03
N CYS A 7 -0.16 -4.28 2.60
CA CYS A 7 -0.08 -4.85 3.95
C CYS A 7 0.60 -3.95 4.99
N GLY A 8 1.25 -2.87 4.57
CA GLY A 8 1.99 -1.96 5.45
C GLY A 8 3.37 -2.46 5.90
N MET A 9 3.84 -3.59 5.38
CA MET A 9 5.18 -4.11 5.70
C MET A 9 6.28 -3.24 5.08
N GLN A 10 7.40 -3.16 5.79
CA GLN A 10 8.59 -2.51 5.27
C GLN A 10 9.32 -3.43 4.28
N VAL A 11 9.69 -2.88 3.13
CA VAL A 11 10.36 -3.56 2.03
C VAL A 11 11.62 -2.78 1.68
N ASP A 12 12.75 -3.46 1.54
CA ASP A 12 13.96 -2.82 1.05
C ASP A 12 13.93 -2.75 -0.49
N GLU A 13 13.93 -1.54 -1.04
CA GLU A 13 13.83 -1.30 -2.48
C GLU A 13 15.04 -1.81 -3.27
N ASN A 14 16.20 -1.97 -2.62
CA ASN A 14 17.41 -2.49 -3.26
C ASN A 14 17.36 -4.01 -3.44
N THR A 15 16.57 -4.71 -2.63
CA THR A 15 16.46 -6.18 -2.63
C THR A 15 15.06 -6.68 -2.99
N ALA A 16 14.10 -5.76 -3.15
CA ALA A 16 12.71 -6.07 -3.49
C ALA A 16 12.61 -6.80 -4.84
N GLN A 17 12.21 -8.07 -4.78
CA GLN A 17 11.95 -8.88 -5.98
C GLN A 17 10.63 -8.50 -6.66
N TYR A 18 9.66 -7.97 -5.89
CA TYR A 18 8.33 -7.65 -6.38
C TYR A 18 8.14 -6.14 -6.42
N LYS A 19 7.98 -5.60 -7.62
CA LYS A 19 7.74 -4.18 -7.87
C LYS A 19 6.81 -3.95 -9.04
N SER A 20 6.11 -2.82 -9.03
CA SER A 20 5.27 -2.35 -10.14
C SER A 20 5.44 -0.86 -10.33
N GLU A 21 5.44 -0.40 -11.58
CA GLU A 21 5.39 1.03 -11.90
C GLU A 21 3.95 1.44 -12.19
N TYR A 22 3.52 2.51 -11.53
CA TYR A 22 2.19 3.06 -11.72
C TYR A 22 2.21 4.58 -11.62
N LYS A 23 1.68 5.27 -12.64
CA LYS A 23 1.69 6.75 -12.76
C LYS A 23 3.09 7.38 -12.54
N GLY A 24 4.14 6.73 -13.06
CA GLY A 24 5.53 7.19 -12.92
C GLY A 24 6.13 7.02 -11.52
N LYS A 25 5.50 6.21 -10.65
CA LYS A 25 6.01 5.85 -9.32
C LYS A 25 6.26 4.35 -9.23
N SER A 26 7.39 3.98 -8.64
CA SER A 26 7.72 2.59 -8.32
C SER A 26 7.14 2.20 -6.97
N TYR A 27 6.36 1.12 -6.96
CA TYR A 27 5.82 0.48 -5.76
C TYR A 27 6.54 -0.83 -5.53
N TYR A 28 6.79 -1.16 -4.26
CA TYR A 28 7.53 -2.36 -3.84
C TYR A 28 6.69 -3.18 -2.89
N PHE A 29 6.79 -4.51 -3.00
CA PHE A 29 5.90 -5.43 -2.31
C PHE A 29 6.69 -6.50 -1.57
N CYS A 30 6.19 -6.89 -0.39
CA CYS A 30 6.82 -7.93 0.42
C CYS A 30 6.59 -9.33 -0.15
N ALA A 31 5.55 -9.50 -0.96
CA ALA A 31 5.10 -10.79 -1.47
C ALA A 31 4.48 -10.68 -2.87
N PRO A 32 4.47 -11.77 -3.66
CA PRO A 32 3.85 -11.77 -4.99
C PRO A 32 2.34 -11.54 -4.94
N GLY A 33 1.68 -11.95 -3.85
CA GLY A 33 0.26 -11.70 -3.62
C GLY A 33 -0.06 -10.20 -3.51
N CYS A 34 0.77 -9.44 -2.80
CA CYS A 34 0.63 -7.98 -2.68
C CYS A 34 0.80 -7.29 -4.03
N LYS A 35 1.82 -7.68 -4.81
CA LYS A 35 2.00 -7.17 -6.17
C LYS A 35 0.78 -7.43 -7.05
N LYS A 36 0.25 -8.66 -7.04
CA LYS A 36 -0.92 -9.03 -7.85
C LYS A 36 -2.18 -8.25 -7.42
N ALA A 37 -2.36 -8.03 -6.12
CA ALA A 37 -3.45 -7.22 -5.60
C ALA A 37 -3.34 -5.76 -6.05
N PHE A 38 -2.13 -5.19 -5.99
CA PHE A 38 -1.86 -3.84 -6.48
C PHE A 38 -2.10 -3.73 -7.99
N ASP A 39 -1.59 -4.67 -8.79
CA ASP A 39 -1.73 -4.64 -10.25
C ASP A 39 -3.20 -4.77 -10.71
N SER A 40 -4.06 -5.39 -9.89
CA SER A 40 -5.49 -5.56 -10.19
C SER A 40 -6.30 -4.28 -9.97
N ASP A 41 -5.94 -3.46 -8.97
CA ASP A 41 -6.62 -2.20 -8.65
C ASP A 41 -5.64 -1.21 -7.97
N PRO A 42 -4.71 -0.61 -8.72
CA PRO A 42 -3.69 0.28 -8.16
C PRO A 42 -4.27 1.61 -7.69
N GLU A 43 -5.47 1.97 -8.15
CA GLU A 43 -6.16 3.20 -7.76
C GLU A 43 -6.62 3.20 -6.32
N LYS A 44 -7.05 2.04 -5.84
CA LYS A 44 -7.41 1.81 -4.43
C LYS A 44 -6.26 2.09 -3.46
N TYR A 45 -5.01 1.92 -3.91
CA TYR A 45 -3.81 2.00 -3.08
C TYR A 45 -3.00 3.30 -3.27
N GLN A 46 -3.49 4.27 -4.06
CA GLN A 46 -2.83 5.57 -4.28
C GLN A 46 -2.84 6.50 -3.06
N LYS A 47 -3.83 6.35 -2.17
CA LYS A 47 -3.93 7.14 -0.94
C LYS A 47 -3.11 6.40 0.11
N GLY A 48 -1.92 6.90 0.44
CA GLY A 48 -0.90 6.29 1.31
C GLY A 48 -1.35 6.03 2.75
N SER A 49 -2.36 5.18 2.92
CA SER A 49 -2.82 4.63 4.19
C SER A 49 -3.00 3.14 3.98
N PRO A 50 -2.42 2.29 4.84
CA PRO A 50 -2.64 0.85 4.75
C PRO A 50 -4.15 0.59 4.73
N VAL A 51 -4.60 -0.05 3.67
CA VAL A 51 -6.00 -0.42 3.47
C VAL A 51 -6.35 -1.46 4.54
N GLY A 52 -6.76 -0.97 5.71
CA GLY A 52 -6.96 -1.80 6.91
C GLY A 52 -7.01 -1.01 8.22
N MET A 53 -6.47 0.21 8.28
CA MET A 53 -6.72 1.11 9.41
C MET A 53 -7.87 2.04 9.06
N GLY A 54 -9.09 1.58 9.36
CA GLY A 54 -10.31 2.34 9.22
C GLY A 54 -10.20 3.73 9.84
N GLU A 55 -10.70 4.69 9.07
CA GLU A 55 -11.38 5.90 9.51
C GLU A 55 -11.71 5.89 11.02
N LYS A 56 -10.84 6.44 11.86
CA LYS A 56 -11.18 6.79 13.23
C LYS A 56 -12.16 7.96 13.14
N LYS A 57 -13.45 7.66 12.95
CA LYS A 57 -14.52 8.65 13.10
C LYS A 57 -14.36 9.26 14.50
N PRO A 58 -14.17 10.59 14.60
CA PRO A 58 -14.06 11.23 15.89
C PRO A 58 -15.36 11.02 16.68
N TRP A 59 -15.26 10.30 17.80
CA TRP A 59 -16.36 10.02 18.72
C TRP A 59 -16.98 11.29 19.34
N TRP A 60 -16.34 12.45 19.18
CA TRP A 60 -16.81 13.76 19.67
C TRP A 60 -17.82 14.46 18.74
N LYS A 61 -18.16 13.89 17.57
CA LYS A 61 -19.08 14.51 16.61
C LYS A 61 -20.57 14.18 16.82
N PHE A 62 -20.91 13.53 17.93
CA PHE A 62 -22.28 13.10 18.28
C PHE A 62 -22.69 13.50 19.71
N TRP A 63 -22.11 14.58 20.24
CA TRP A 63 -22.56 15.24 21.48
C TRP A 63 -22.77 16.73 21.24
#